data_AF-A0A068VNQ8-F1
#
_entry.id   AF-A0A068VNQ8-F1
#
_cell.length_a   1.000
_cell.length_b   1.000
_cell.length_c   1.000
_cell.angle_alpha   90.00
_cell.angle_beta   90.00
_cell.angle_gamma   90.00
#
_symmetry.space_group_name_H-M   'P 1'
#
loop_
_entity.id
_entity.type
_entity.pdbx_description
1 polymer ?
#
loop_
_entity_poly.entity_id
_entity_poly.type
_entity_poly.pdbx_seq_one_letter_code
_entity_poly.pdbx_strand_id
1 'polypeptide(L)'
;SASGIGSWDWNLDGNSSTYHALFPRAWTVYDGEPDPDLKIVCRQISPFIPHNYKESSYPAAVFTFTLSTIQERWLRMSLYFFHGRTLLVGILVYLDIISTRNFGMLE
;
A
#
# COMPACT_ATOMS: atom_id res chain seq x y z
N SER A 1 -3.11 11.77 -28.62
CA SER A 1 -2.93 11.90 -27.16
C SER A 1 -3.95 11.02 -26.48
N ALA A 2 -3.54 10.14 -25.57
CA ALA A 2 -4.50 9.37 -24.79
C ALA A 2 -5.25 10.31 -23.83
N SER A 3 -6.57 10.12 -23.68
CA SER A 3 -7.45 10.96 -22.84
C SER A 3 -7.98 10.16 -21.65
N GLY A 4 -8.17 10.84 -20.51
CA GLY A 4 -8.68 10.23 -19.28
C GLY A 4 -7.74 9.17 -18.71
N ILE A 5 -8.29 8.00 -18.34
CA ILE A 5 -7.52 6.88 -17.80
C ILE A 5 -6.53 6.27 -18.80
N GLY A 6 -6.69 6.54 -20.11
CA GLY A 6 -5.79 6.02 -21.14
C GLY A 6 -4.39 6.63 -21.10
N SER A 7 -4.18 7.74 -20.38
CA SER A 7 -2.86 8.34 -20.18
C SER A 7 -2.10 7.79 -18.98
N TRP A 8 -2.71 6.91 -18.18
CA TRP A 8 -2.06 6.32 -17.02
C TRP A 8 -1.08 5.23 -17.45
N ASP A 9 -0.05 5.05 -16.66
CA ASP A 9 0.85 3.92 -16.81
C ASP A 9 0.19 2.67 -16.21
N TRP A 10 -0.31 1.81 -17.10
CA TRP A 10 -0.96 0.54 -16.74
C TRP A 10 0.02 -0.62 -16.67
N ASN A 11 1.32 -0.40 -16.96
CA ASN A 11 2.28 -1.46 -17.20
C ASN A 11 2.87 -2.02 -15.89
N LEU A 12 2.01 -2.62 -15.06
CA LEU A 12 2.41 -3.42 -13.91
C LEU A 12 2.38 -4.89 -14.31
N ASP A 13 3.56 -5.43 -14.63
CA ASP A 13 3.72 -6.77 -15.22
C ASP A 13 3.25 -7.89 -14.27
N GLY A 14 3.37 -7.66 -12.96
CA GLY A 14 2.90 -8.57 -11.91
C GLY A 14 3.77 -9.80 -11.69
N ASN A 15 4.86 -9.97 -12.45
CA ASN A 15 5.77 -11.10 -12.35
C ASN A 15 6.54 -11.11 -11.02
N SER A 16 6.76 -9.93 -10.43
CA SER A 16 7.44 -9.75 -9.14
C SER A 16 6.47 -9.33 -8.03
N SER A 17 5.20 -9.67 -8.20
CA SER A 17 4.12 -9.34 -7.27
C SER A 17 3.50 -10.61 -6.68
N THR A 18 3.37 -10.69 -5.36
CA THR A 18 2.76 -11.83 -4.67
C THR A 18 1.59 -11.40 -3.82
N TYR A 19 0.44 -12.06 -4.00
CA TYR A 19 -0.74 -11.88 -3.18
C TYR A 19 -0.86 -12.98 -2.13
N HIS A 20 -1.15 -12.57 -0.89
CA HIS A 20 -1.40 -13.46 0.23
C HIS A 20 -2.72 -13.08 0.89
N ALA A 21 -3.47 -14.10 1.35
CA ALA A 21 -4.71 -13.88 2.06
C ALA A 21 -4.84 -14.84 3.24
N LEU A 22 -5.26 -14.29 4.37
CA LEU A 22 -5.71 -15.02 5.54
C LEU A 22 -6.77 -14.18 6.23
N PHE A 23 -8.03 -14.50 5.94
CA PHE A 23 -9.19 -13.75 6.43
C PHE A 23 -9.06 -13.40 7.93
N PRO A 24 -9.36 -12.15 8.34
CA PRO A 24 -9.90 -11.03 7.56
C PRO A 24 -8.85 -10.13 6.90
N ARG A 25 -7.60 -10.61 6.82
CA ARG A 25 -6.46 -9.86 6.29
C ARG A 25 -6.05 -10.39 4.92
N ALA A 26 -5.49 -9.51 4.13
CA ALA A 26 -4.73 -9.87 2.95
C ALA A 26 -3.58 -8.88 2.78
N TRP A 27 -2.57 -9.28 2.03
CA TRP A 27 -1.47 -8.39 1.68
C TRP A 27 -0.90 -8.73 0.31
N THR A 28 -0.50 -7.69 -0.40
CA THR A 28 0.21 -7.78 -1.67
C THR A 28 1.61 -7.25 -1.46
N VAL A 29 2.60 -8.03 -1.87
CA VAL A 29 4.00 -7.61 -1.92
C VAL A 29 4.34 -7.34 -3.36
N TYR A 30 4.78 -6.11 -3.65
CA TYR A 30 5.40 -5.73 -4.91
C TYR A 30 6.90 -5.63 -4.65
N ASP A 31 7.69 -6.53 -5.24
CA ASP A 31 9.13 -6.62 -5.02
C ASP A 31 9.87 -6.18 -6.29
N GLY A 32 10.33 -4.94 -6.33
CA GLY A 32 10.97 -4.38 -7.52
C GLY A 32 9.99 -3.91 -8.61
N GLU A 33 8.71 -3.76 -8.28
CA GLU A 33 7.67 -3.22 -9.16
C GLU A 33 6.93 -2.07 -8.43
N PRO A 34 6.73 -0.90 -9.07
CA PRO A 34 7.17 -0.50 -10.42
C PRO A 34 8.66 -0.06 -10.50
N ASP A 35 9.36 0.04 -9.37
CA ASP A 35 10.78 0.44 -9.30
C ASP A 35 11.60 -0.72 -8.70
N PRO A 36 12.68 -1.20 -9.36
CA PRO A 36 13.49 -2.33 -8.92
C PRO A 36 14.15 -2.13 -7.55
N ASP A 37 14.34 -0.89 -7.11
CA ASP A 37 14.93 -0.57 -5.81
C ASP A 37 13.91 -0.46 -4.67
N LEU A 38 12.62 -0.59 -5.00
CA LEU A 38 11.53 -0.38 -4.07
C LEU A 38 10.77 -1.68 -3.84
N LYS A 39 10.56 -1.98 -2.56
CA LYS A 39 9.63 -3.01 -2.13
C LYS A 39 8.44 -2.36 -1.44
N ILE A 40 7.25 -2.64 -1.95
CA ILE A 40 5.99 -2.11 -1.45
C ILE A 40 5.18 -3.26 -0.86
N VAL A 41 4.73 -3.11 0.37
CA VAL A 41 3.79 -4.05 0.98
C VAL A 41 2.48 -3.31 1.23
N CYS A 42 1.44 -3.68 0.50
CA CYS A 42 0.07 -3.23 0.75
C CYS A 42 -0.62 -4.27 1.63
N ARG A 43 -1.02 -3.91 2.85
CA ARG A 43 -1.83 -4.74 3.74
C ARG A 43 -3.24 -4.19 3.74
N GLN A 44 -4.22 -5.08 3.59
CA GLN A 44 -5.63 -4.75 3.67
C GLN A 44 -6.31 -5.56 4.76
N ILE A 45 -7.21 -4.92 5.50
CA ILE A 45 -8.00 -5.55 6.57
C ILE A 45 -9.42 -5.00 6.56
N SER A 46 -10.40 -5.89 6.74
CA SER A 46 -11.77 -5.52 7.08
C SER A 46 -12.04 -5.76 8.56
N PRO A 47 -12.94 -4.99 9.19
CA PRO A 47 -13.30 -5.19 10.59
C PRO A 47 -14.11 -6.49 10.70
N PHE A 48 -13.47 -7.56 11.15
CA PHE A 48 -14.13 -8.81 11.54
C PHE A 48 -13.64 -9.21 12.93
N ILE A 49 -14.38 -8.77 13.94
CA ILE A 49 -14.03 -8.88 15.35
C ILE A 49 -15.09 -9.77 16.03
N PRO A 50 -14.74 -11.01 16.44
CA PRO A 50 -15.67 -11.90 17.10
C PRO A 50 -16.35 -11.23 18.31
N HIS A 51 -17.65 -11.48 18.47
CA HIS A 51 -18.48 -10.90 19.53
C HIS A 51 -18.61 -9.36 19.53
N ASN A 52 -18.11 -8.68 18.50
CA ASN A 52 -18.37 -7.26 18.29
C ASN A 52 -19.14 -7.06 16.97
N TYR A 53 -20.45 -6.93 17.06
CA TYR A 53 -21.33 -6.78 15.89
C TYR A 53 -21.44 -5.36 15.36
N LYS A 54 -21.07 -4.35 16.16
CA LYS A 54 -21.19 -2.95 15.76
C LYS A 54 -20.03 -2.59 14.84
N GLU A 55 -18.80 -2.66 15.33
CA GLU A 55 -17.62 -2.33 14.52
C GLU A 55 -17.45 -3.31 13.35
N SER A 56 -17.78 -4.59 13.53
CA SER A 56 -17.71 -5.57 12.42
C SER A 56 -18.77 -5.36 11.34
N SER A 57 -19.82 -4.56 11.60
CA SER A 57 -20.81 -4.20 10.58
C SER A 57 -20.44 -2.95 9.78
N TYR A 58 -19.34 -2.27 10.12
CA TYR A 58 -18.94 -1.07 9.39
C TYR A 58 -18.55 -1.43 7.95
N PRO A 59 -19.06 -0.69 6.94
CA PRO A 59 -18.65 -0.85 5.55
C PRO A 59 -17.29 -0.18 5.34
N ALA A 60 -16.27 -0.66 6.05
CA ALA A 60 -14.95 -0.06 6.11
C ALA A 60 -13.86 -1.09 5.80
N ALA A 61 -12.77 -0.61 5.22
CA ALA A 61 -11.53 -1.35 5.06
C ALA A 61 -10.36 -0.41 5.33
N VAL A 62 -9.27 -0.95 5.88
CA VAL A 62 -8.02 -0.22 6.11
C VAL A 62 -6.97 -0.76 5.16
N PHE A 63 -6.25 0.15 4.52
CA PHE A 63 -5.09 -0.16 3.69
C PHE A 63 -3.86 0.46 4.33
N THR A 64 -2.87 -0.36 4.65
CA THR A 64 -1.58 0.06 5.18
C THR A 64 -0.50 -0.20 4.14
N PHE A 65 0.24 0.84 3.77
CA PHE A 65 1.33 0.71 2.82
C PHE A 65 2.66 0.85 3.55
N THR A 66 3.52 -0.15 3.39
CA THR A 66 4.90 -0.11 3.85
C THR A 66 5.81 0.01 2.65
N LEU A 67 6.64 1.04 2.63
CA LEU A 67 7.63 1.29 1.58
C LEU A 67 9.03 1.04 2.14
N SER A 68 9.79 0.14 1.52
CA SER A 68 11.17 -0.16 1.87
C SER A 68 12.07 -0.02 0.65
N THR A 69 13.10 0.81 0.76
CA THR A 69 14.11 1.01 -0.29
C THR A 69 15.33 0.13 -0.01
N ILE A 70 15.88 -0.47 -1.06
CA ILE A 70 17.14 -1.23 -1.00
C ILE A 70 18.34 -0.27 -0.99
N GLN A 71 18.21 0.89 -1.64
CA GLN A 71 19.27 1.87 -1.79
C GLN A 71 19.20 2.99 -0.73
N GLU A 72 20.36 3.54 -0.38
CA GLU A 72 20.52 4.71 0.52
C GLU A 72 20.28 6.04 -0.20
N ARG A 73 19.19 6.12 -0.98
CA ARG A 73 18.80 7.35 -1.68
C ARG A 73 17.58 7.98 -1.03
N TRP A 74 17.56 9.31 -0.99
CA TRP A 74 16.37 10.06 -0.60
C TRP A 74 15.32 9.95 -1.70
N LEU A 75 14.17 9.35 -1.37
CA LEU A 75 13.05 9.17 -2.29
C LEU A 75 11.86 10.03 -1.89
N ARG A 76 11.30 10.73 -2.87
CA ARG A 76 9.97 11.34 -2.75
C ARG A 76 8.97 10.37 -3.35
N MET A 77 8.10 9.83 -2.51
CA MET A 77 7.09 8.87 -2.90
C MET A 77 5.72 9.48 -2.66
N SER A 78 4.84 9.35 -3.64
CA SER A 78 3.45 9.79 -3.54
C SER A 78 2.55 8.61 -3.84
N LEU A 79 1.57 8.38 -2.98
CA LEU A 79 0.57 7.33 -3.12
C LEU A 79 -0.79 7.96 -3.46
N TYR A 80 -1.44 7.45 -4.50
CA TYR A 80 -2.76 7.92 -4.92
C TYR A 80 -3.76 6.76 -4.86
N PHE A 81 -4.89 6.99 -4.20
CA PHE A 81 -5.99 6.03 -4.13
C PHE A 81 -7.21 6.61 -4.85
N PHE A 82 -7.73 5.88 -5.84
CA PHE A 82 -8.88 6.32 -6.64
C PHE A 82 -10.06 5.38 -6.46
N HIS A 83 -11.26 5.95 -6.41
CA HIS A 83 -12.51 5.20 -6.50
C HIS A 83 -13.40 5.84 -7.58
N GLY A 84 -13.66 5.11 -8.67
CA GLY A 84 -14.37 5.65 -9.82
C GLY A 84 -13.65 6.86 -10.42
N ARG A 85 -14.29 8.03 -10.41
CA ARG A 85 -13.71 9.30 -10.91
C ARG A 85 -13.14 10.19 -9.80
N THR A 86 -13.15 9.73 -8.55
CA THR A 86 -12.76 10.53 -7.39
C THR A 86 -11.39 10.10 -6.89
N LEU A 87 -10.46 11.06 -6.80
CA LEU A 87 -9.24 10.88 -6.02
C LEU A 87 -9.62 10.96 -4.54
N LEU A 88 -9.37 9.88 -3.80
CA LEU A 88 -9.62 9.83 -2.37
C LEU A 88 -8.36 10.23 -1.63
N VAL A 89 -8.21 11.53 -1.40
CA VAL A 89 -7.22 12.08 -0.48
C VAL A 89 -7.87 12.07 0.92
N GLY A 90 -7.62 11.04 1.73
CA GLY A 90 -8.12 10.98 3.11
C GLY A 90 -8.93 9.76 3.53
N ILE A 91 -9.01 8.68 2.74
CA ILE A 91 -9.21 7.35 3.34
C ILE A 91 -8.02 7.13 4.29
N LEU A 92 -8.24 6.47 5.44
CA LEU A 92 -7.17 6.08 6.38
C LEU A 92 -6.19 5.12 5.68
N VAL A 93 -5.32 5.70 4.88
CA VAL A 93 -4.16 5.11 4.25
C VAL A 93 -3.04 5.38 5.23
N TYR A 94 -2.77 4.40 6.08
CA TYR A 94 -1.63 4.50 6.99
C TYR A 94 -0.38 4.21 6.17
N LEU A 95 0.47 5.23 6.01
CA LEU A 95 1.73 5.11 5.29
C LEU A 95 2.86 4.98 6.31
N ASP A 96 3.40 3.77 6.44
CA ASP A 96 4.61 3.51 7.21
C ASP A 96 5.81 3.52 6.27
N ILE A 97 6.60 4.59 6.31
CA ILE A 97 7.91 4.61 5.66
C ILE A 97 8.92 4.03 6.64
N ILE A 98 9.17 2.73 6.54
CA ILE A 98 10.21 2.07 7.31
C ILE A 98 11.50 2.21 6.50
N SER A 99 12.24 3.30 6.74
CA SER A 99 13.65 3.35 6.37
C SER A 99 14.39 2.34 7.22
N THR A 100 14.95 1.30 6.61
CA THR A 100 15.81 0.32 7.29
C THR A 100 17.14 0.97 7.70
N ARG A 101 17.10 1.85 8.71
CA ARG A 101 18.16 1.96 9.71
C ARG A 101 17.56 2.23 11.07
N ASN A 102 17.86 1.30 11.99
CA ASN A 102 18.03 1.58 13.39
C ASN A 102 18.86 2.87 13.52
N PHE A 103 18.23 3.97 13.94
CA PHE A 103 18.99 5.00 14.63
C PHE A 103 19.40 4.38 15.96
N GLY A 104 20.61 3.81 15.99
CA GLY A 104 21.31 3.62 17.23
C GLY A 104 21.28 4.94 17.98
N MET A 105 20.93 4.88 19.25
CA MET A 105 21.33 5.88 20.23
C MET A 105 22.79 6.26 19.94
N LEU A 106 23.01 7.52 19.59
CA LEU A 106 24.28 8.17 19.76
C LEU A 106 24.00 9.33 20.69
N GLU A 107 24.43 9.11 21.94
CA GLU A 107 24.68 10.02 23.08
C GLU A 107 23.88 11.32 23.22
#